data_AF-A0A660P065-F1
#
_entry.id   AF-A0A660P065-F1
#
_cell.length_a   1.000
_cell.length_b   1.000
_cell.length_c   1.000
_cell.angle_alpha   90.00
_cell.angle_beta   90.00
_cell.angle_gamma   90.00
#
_symmetry.space_group_name_H-M   'P 1'
#
loop_
_entity.id
_entity.type
_entity.pdbx_description
1 polymer ?
#
loop_
_entity_poly.entity_id
_entity_poly.type
_entity_poly.pdbx_seq_one_letter_code
_entity_poly.pdbx_strand_id
1 'polypeptide(L)'
;MYTSYQNLYKQLMNVYPLDEAKAIVRMLLEERYGLTLAEIYTDKVTQLSADDANDLEKIMSRLTKGEPVQYVLGSTTFCGRQFCVAPGVLIPRPETEMLCEWVINVHNSPFYALQPPTPLRILDVGTGSGCIAITLSLDMSNTVVSAYDISSEALLIARDNAIRLGATVNFQMKDALQLVPTSEMFDVIVSNPPYICENERVDMLPNVLNYEPSIALFVPNNDPLRFYRAIAEYGMIA
;
A
#
# COMPACT_ATOMS: atom_id res chain seq x y z
N MET A 1 -11.39 -12.84 -31.74
CA MET A 1 -10.80 -13.99 -31.00
C MET A 1 -11.58 -14.11 -29.71
N TYR A 2 -12.02 -15.30 -29.30
CA TYR A 2 -12.75 -15.43 -28.03
C TYR A 2 -11.80 -15.18 -26.85
N THR A 3 -12.06 -14.14 -26.07
CA THR A 3 -11.30 -13.82 -24.86
C THR A 3 -11.74 -14.75 -23.75
N SER A 4 -10.91 -15.74 -23.41
CA SER A 4 -11.12 -16.65 -22.29
C SER A 4 -10.09 -16.41 -21.20
N TYR A 5 -10.37 -16.85 -19.96
CA TYR A 5 -9.43 -16.80 -18.86
C TYR A 5 -8.07 -17.43 -19.23
N GLN A 6 -8.13 -18.57 -19.93
CA GLN A 6 -6.94 -19.27 -20.43
C GLN A 6 -6.13 -18.45 -21.42
N ASN A 7 -6.78 -17.74 -22.34
CA ASN A 7 -6.09 -16.91 -23.31
C ASN A 7 -5.45 -15.68 -22.66
N LEU A 8 -6.10 -15.11 -21.64
CA LEU A 8 -5.58 -13.95 -20.91
C LEU A 8 -4.31 -14.28 -20.13
N TYR A 9 -4.31 -15.31 -19.26
CA TYR A 9 -3.11 -15.58 -18.46
C TYR A 9 -1.95 -16.07 -19.32
N LYS A 10 -2.20 -16.74 -20.46
CA LYS A 10 -1.15 -17.12 -21.42
C LYS A 10 -0.40 -15.91 -21.99
N GLN A 11 -1.06 -14.75 -22.14
CA GLN A 11 -0.40 -13.53 -22.60
C GLN A 11 0.59 -12.99 -21.56
N LEU A 12 0.33 -13.23 -20.27
CA LEU A 12 1.17 -12.77 -19.17
C LEU A 12 2.35 -13.71 -18.87
N MET A 13 2.34 -14.94 -19.39
CA MET A 13 3.39 -15.94 -19.12
C MET A 13 4.79 -15.56 -19.64
N ASN A 14 4.89 -14.55 -20.50
CA ASN A 14 6.19 -14.01 -20.94
C ASN A 14 6.85 -13.12 -19.88
N VAL A 15 6.08 -12.65 -18.90
CA VAL A 15 6.53 -11.71 -17.85
C VAL A 15 6.46 -12.34 -16.46
N TYR A 16 5.45 -13.20 -16.23
CA TYR A 16 5.17 -13.81 -14.94
C TYR A 16 5.16 -15.34 -15.02
N PRO A 17 5.57 -16.06 -13.95
CA PRO A 17 5.33 -17.49 -13.81
C PRO A 17 3.84 -17.84 -13.93
N LEU A 18 3.54 -19.11 -14.27
CA LEU A 18 2.17 -19.56 -14.54
C LEU A 18 1.18 -19.22 -13.43
N ASP A 19 1.55 -19.47 -12.18
CA ASP A 19 0.65 -19.29 -11.04
C ASP A 19 0.40 -17.81 -10.74
N GLU A 20 1.42 -16.96 -10.90
CA GLU A 20 1.30 -15.51 -10.77
C GLU A 20 0.47 -14.91 -11.91
N ALA A 21 0.71 -15.33 -13.16
CA ALA A 21 -0.09 -14.91 -14.31
C ALA A 21 -1.58 -15.24 -14.13
N LYS A 22 -1.90 -16.45 -13.62
CA LYS A 22 -3.27 -16.84 -13.27
C LYS A 22 -3.84 -15.94 -12.17
N ALA A 23 -3.09 -15.72 -11.09
CA ALA A 23 -3.52 -14.90 -9.97
C ALA A 23 -3.80 -13.44 -10.41
N ILE A 24 -2.94 -12.86 -11.23
CA ILE A 24 -3.10 -11.50 -11.77
C ILE A 24 -4.38 -11.39 -12.61
N VAL A 25 -4.59 -12.30 -13.57
CA VAL A 25 -5.80 -12.27 -14.40
C VAL A 25 -7.04 -12.51 -13.57
N ARG A 26 -6.99 -13.42 -12.61
CA ARG A 26 -8.10 -13.67 -11.69
C ARG A 26 -8.45 -12.40 -10.90
N MET A 27 -7.47 -11.78 -10.25
CA MET A 27 -7.64 -10.54 -9.49
C MET A 27 -8.23 -9.44 -10.37
N LEU A 28 -7.72 -9.28 -11.59
CA LEU A 28 -8.29 -8.34 -12.56
C LEU A 28 -9.77 -8.62 -12.84
N LEU A 29 -10.14 -9.87 -13.13
CA LEU A 29 -11.51 -10.24 -13.46
C LEU A 29 -12.47 -10.08 -12.28
N GLU A 30 -12.01 -10.41 -11.08
CA GLU A 30 -12.76 -10.24 -9.83
C GLU A 30 -12.96 -8.75 -9.52
N GLU A 31 -11.90 -7.94 -9.49
CA GLU A 31 -11.94 -6.55 -9.04
C GLU A 31 -12.53 -5.57 -10.07
N ARG A 32 -12.22 -5.75 -11.36
CA ARG A 32 -12.65 -4.82 -12.41
C ARG A 32 -14.04 -5.14 -12.96
N TYR A 33 -14.37 -6.44 -13.07
CA TYR A 33 -15.59 -6.91 -13.73
C TYR A 33 -16.56 -7.62 -12.79
N GLY A 34 -16.21 -7.77 -11.51
CA GLY A 34 -17.08 -8.39 -10.51
C GLY A 34 -17.36 -9.87 -10.75
N LEU A 35 -16.52 -10.55 -11.55
CA LEU A 35 -16.71 -11.97 -11.86
C LEU A 35 -16.28 -12.83 -10.68
N THR A 36 -17.14 -13.74 -10.26
CA THR A 36 -16.78 -14.75 -9.27
C THR A 36 -15.86 -15.81 -9.88
N LEU A 37 -15.16 -16.54 -9.00
CA LEU A 37 -14.30 -17.65 -9.43
C LEU A 37 -15.05 -18.66 -10.31
N ALA A 38 -16.27 -19.06 -9.91
CA ALA A 38 -17.08 -19.99 -10.67
C ALA A 38 -17.36 -19.48 -12.09
N GLU A 39 -17.70 -18.19 -12.21
CA GLU A 39 -17.99 -17.55 -13.49
C GLU A 39 -16.77 -17.48 -14.41
N ILE A 40 -15.59 -17.20 -13.85
CA ILE A 40 -14.32 -17.20 -14.58
C ILE A 40 -14.04 -18.59 -15.17
N TYR A 41 -14.23 -19.66 -14.38
CA TYR A 41 -14.00 -21.03 -14.82
C TYR A 41 -15.08 -21.57 -15.77
N THR A 42 -16.29 -21.00 -15.76
CA THR A 42 -17.36 -21.31 -16.73
C THR A 42 -17.35 -20.39 -17.95
N ASP A 43 -16.22 -19.74 -18.25
CA ASP A 43 -16.00 -18.90 -19.42
C ASP A 43 -16.95 -17.69 -19.58
N LYS A 44 -17.47 -17.13 -18.48
CA LYS A 44 -18.25 -15.86 -18.55
C LYS A 44 -17.44 -14.69 -19.12
N VAL A 45 -16.10 -14.77 -19.13
CA VAL A 45 -15.23 -13.80 -19.80
C VAL A 45 -15.59 -13.62 -21.28
N THR A 46 -16.10 -14.67 -21.93
CA THR A 46 -16.54 -14.61 -23.34
C THR A 46 -17.83 -13.82 -23.54
N GLN A 47 -18.53 -13.47 -22.46
CA GLN A 47 -19.82 -12.77 -22.44
C GLN A 47 -19.68 -11.29 -22.05
N LEU A 48 -18.45 -10.77 -21.90
CA LEU A 48 -18.20 -9.35 -21.65
C LEU A 48 -18.77 -8.49 -22.77
N SER A 49 -19.22 -7.28 -22.41
CA SER A 49 -19.68 -6.31 -23.40
C SER A 49 -18.53 -5.87 -24.32
N ALA A 50 -18.86 -5.24 -25.46
CA ALA A 50 -17.82 -4.72 -26.36
C ALA A 50 -16.95 -3.65 -25.68
N ASP A 51 -17.55 -2.82 -24.81
CA ASP A 51 -16.83 -1.79 -24.05
C ASP A 51 -15.89 -2.42 -23.01
N ASP A 52 -16.36 -3.44 -22.29
CA ASP A 52 -15.54 -4.19 -21.33
C ASP A 52 -14.40 -4.96 -22.02
N ALA A 53 -14.65 -5.53 -23.18
CA ALA A 53 -13.61 -6.20 -23.97
C ALA A 53 -12.52 -5.21 -24.41
N ASN A 54 -12.90 -4.00 -24.81
CA ASN A 54 -11.96 -2.93 -25.16
C ASN A 54 -11.17 -2.43 -23.93
N ASP A 55 -11.82 -2.29 -22.76
CA ASP A 55 -11.15 -1.94 -21.50
C ASP A 55 -10.14 -3.03 -21.09
N LEU A 56 -10.56 -4.29 -21.19
CA LEU A 56 -9.73 -5.45 -20.90
C LEU A 56 -8.49 -5.51 -21.78
N GLU A 57 -8.63 -5.25 -23.08
CA GLU A 57 -7.48 -5.21 -24.00
C GLU A 57 -6.47 -4.13 -23.61
N LYS A 58 -6.93 -2.93 -23.22
CA LYS A 58 -6.06 -1.84 -22.73
C LYS A 58 -5.34 -2.24 -21.44
N ILE A 59 -6.05 -2.87 -20.51
CA ILE A 59 -5.49 -3.36 -19.25
C ILE A 59 -4.43 -4.44 -19.52
N MET A 60 -4.72 -5.42 -20.37
CA MET A 60 -3.78 -6.48 -20.73
C MET A 60 -2.53 -5.92 -21.42
N SER A 61 -2.67 -4.87 -22.24
CA SER A 61 -1.53 -4.17 -22.84
C SER A 61 -0.58 -3.54 -21.80
N ARG A 62 -1.11 -3.10 -20.65
CA ARG A 62 -0.30 -2.60 -19.53
C ARG A 62 0.37 -3.74 -18.75
N LEU A 63 -0.39 -4.77 -18.40
CA LEU A 63 0.12 -5.93 -17.66
C LEU A 63 1.20 -6.70 -18.42
N THR A 64 1.08 -6.83 -19.74
CA THR A 64 2.12 -7.45 -20.59
C THR A 64 3.42 -6.66 -20.68
N LYS A 65 3.44 -5.38 -20.24
CA LYS A 65 4.66 -4.57 -20.06
C LYS A 65 5.22 -4.67 -18.64
N GLY A 66 4.66 -5.53 -17.80
CA GLY A 66 5.08 -5.73 -16.42
C GLY A 66 4.61 -4.66 -15.45
N GLU A 67 3.63 -3.83 -15.81
CA GLU A 67 3.04 -2.87 -14.87
C GLU A 67 2.31 -3.61 -13.75
N PRO A 68 2.56 -3.30 -12.46
CA PRO A 68 1.88 -3.95 -11.34
C PRO A 68 0.35 -3.90 -11.46
N VAL A 69 -0.32 -5.04 -11.23
CA VAL A 69 -1.77 -5.15 -11.38
C VAL A 69 -2.53 -4.15 -10.50
N GLN A 70 -2.01 -3.81 -9.32
CA GLN A 70 -2.60 -2.84 -8.41
C GLN A 70 -2.59 -1.42 -8.99
N TYR A 71 -1.55 -1.01 -9.72
CA TYR A 71 -1.55 0.27 -10.43
C TYR A 71 -2.44 0.25 -11.67
N VAL A 72 -2.60 -0.92 -12.30
CA VAL A 72 -3.52 -1.06 -13.42
C VAL A 72 -4.98 -0.96 -12.95
N LEU A 73 -5.30 -1.56 -11.80
CA LEU A 73 -6.60 -1.46 -11.13
C LEU A 73 -6.82 -0.12 -10.42
N GLY A 74 -5.73 0.56 -10.02
CA GLY A 74 -5.76 1.80 -9.25
C GLY A 74 -6.04 1.59 -7.75
N SER A 75 -6.01 0.35 -7.26
CA SER A 75 -6.26 0.01 -5.86
C SER A 75 -5.60 -1.29 -5.41
N THR A 76 -5.45 -1.46 -4.10
CA THR A 76 -5.09 -2.71 -3.45
C THR A 76 -5.85 -2.88 -2.14
N THR A 77 -6.04 -4.13 -1.73
CA THR A 77 -6.58 -4.44 -0.40
C THR A 77 -5.47 -4.37 0.64
N PHE A 78 -5.74 -3.75 1.78
CA PHE A 78 -4.90 -3.74 2.98
C PHE A 78 -5.80 -3.72 4.23
N CYS A 79 -5.57 -4.64 5.17
CA CYS A 79 -6.36 -4.81 6.39
C CYS A 79 -7.88 -4.82 6.12
N GLY A 80 -8.31 -5.54 5.08
CA GLY A 80 -9.72 -5.67 4.68
C GLY A 80 -10.34 -4.43 4.03
N ARG A 81 -9.56 -3.38 3.73
CA ARG A 81 -10.02 -2.14 3.08
C ARG A 81 -9.37 -1.96 1.72
N GLN A 82 -10.10 -1.36 0.78
CA GLN A 82 -9.55 -0.97 -0.52
C GLN A 82 -8.88 0.41 -0.44
N PHE A 83 -7.57 0.46 -0.65
CA PHE A 83 -6.78 1.67 -0.76
C PHE A 83 -6.50 1.96 -2.23
N CYS A 84 -6.73 3.20 -2.65
CA CYS A 84 -6.26 3.69 -3.94
C CYS A 84 -4.72 3.73 -3.94
N VAL A 85 -4.13 3.26 -5.03
CA VAL A 85 -2.69 3.31 -5.29
C VAL A 85 -2.44 3.76 -6.72
N ALA A 86 -1.34 4.47 -6.90
CA ALA A 86 -0.91 5.00 -8.19
C ALA A 86 0.62 5.11 -8.22
N PRO A 87 1.24 5.30 -9.41
CA PRO A 87 2.65 5.60 -9.48
C PRO A 87 3.03 6.76 -8.55
N GLY A 88 4.04 6.56 -7.71
CA GLY A 88 4.47 7.52 -6.69
C GLY A 88 4.29 7.06 -5.24
N VAL A 89 3.54 5.98 -4.99
CA VAL A 89 3.47 5.33 -3.66
C VAL A 89 3.90 3.88 -3.71
N LEU A 90 4.53 3.37 -2.67
CA LEU A 90 4.74 1.93 -2.54
C LEU A 90 3.39 1.22 -2.48
N ILE A 91 3.24 0.10 -3.18
CA ILE A 91 2.04 -0.74 -3.06
C ILE A 91 2.09 -1.39 -1.65
N PRO A 92 1.06 -1.20 -0.80
CA PRO A 92 0.97 -1.84 0.51
C PRO A 92 1.28 -3.34 0.46
N ARG A 93 2.14 -3.80 1.36
CA ARG A 93 2.58 -5.20 1.44
C ARG A 93 1.78 -5.97 2.50
N PRO A 94 1.41 -7.24 2.25
CA PRO A 94 0.68 -8.05 3.22
C PRO A 94 1.38 -8.15 4.58
N GLU A 95 2.71 -8.21 4.60
CA GLU A 95 3.51 -8.28 5.82
C GLU A 95 3.33 -7.03 6.70
N THR A 96 3.05 -5.87 6.10
CA THR A 96 2.79 -4.61 6.81
C THR A 96 1.45 -4.63 7.56
N GLU A 97 0.52 -5.52 7.22
CA GLU A 97 -0.72 -5.69 7.98
C GLU A 97 -0.44 -6.18 9.41
N MET A 98 0.57 -7.05 9.58
CA MET A 98 0.98 -7.56 10.90
C MET A 98 1.51 -6.45 11.81
N LEU A 99 2.13 -5.40 11.24
CA LEU A 99 2.58 -4.24 12.01
C LEU A 99 1.38 -3.49 12.61
N CYS A 100 0.32 -3.28 11.82
CA CYS A 100 -0.91 -2.65 12.30
C CYS A 100 -1.58 -3.50 13.38
N GLU A 101 -1.72 -4.80 13.13
CA GLU A 101 -2.28 -5.75 14.09
C GLU A 101 -1.52 -5.71 15.42
N TRP A 102 -0.19 -5.70 15.37
CA TRP A 102 0.65 -5.64 16.58
C TRP A 102 0.41 -4.36 17.38
N VAL A 103 0.40 -3.19 16.73
CA VAL A 103 0.14 -1.90 17.39
C VAL A 103 -1.25 -1.87 18.03
N ILE A 104 -2.26 -2.35 17.30
CA ILE A 104 -3.65 -2.44 17.80
C ILE A 104 -3.69 -3.36 19.03
N ASN A 105 -3.11 -4.55 18.96
CA ASN A 105 -3.15 -5.51 20.06
C ASN A 105 -2.45 -5.01 21.34
N VAL A 106 -1.38 -4.22 21.20
CA VAL A 106 -0.63 -3.68 22.34
C VAL A 106 -1.34 -2.47 22.96
N HIS A 107 -1.94 -1.60 22.15
CA HIS A 107 -2.38 -0.28 22.60
C HIS A 107 -3.90 -0.06 22.59
N ASN A 108 -4.68 -0.88 21.89
CA ASN A 108 -6.14 -0.72 21.78
C ASN A 108 -6.88 -1.51 22.86
N SER A 109 -6.81 -1.01 24.10
CA SER A 109 -7.59 -1.57 25.21
C SER A 109 -8.97 -0.91 25.30
N PRO A 110 -10.07 -1.66 25.46
CA PRO A 110 -11.39 -1.06 25.66
C PRO A 110 -11.43 -0.33 27.01
N PHE A 111 -11.84 0.94 26.97
CA PHE A 111 -12.03 1.75 28.17
C PHE A 111 -13.52 1.80 28.54
N TYR A 112 -13.86 1.35 29.75
CA TYR A 112 -15.21 1.43 30.32
C TYR A 112 -15.34 2.61 31.30
N ALA A 113 -14.96 3.80 30.86
CA ALA A 113 -14.97 5.01 31.69
C ALA A 113 -16.04 6.01 31.21
N LEU A 114 -16.62 6.77 32.15
CA LEU A 114 -17.58 7.84 31.86
C LEU A 114 -16.96 9.01 31.06
N GLN A 115 -15.63 9.12 31.06
CA GLN A 115 -14.86 10.03 30.21
C GLN A 115 -13.78 9.21 29.49
N PRO A 116 -13.61 9.38 28.17
CA PRO A 116 -12.51 8.75 27.45
C PRO A 116 -11.17 9.26 28.01
N PRO A 117 -10.13 8.40 28.08
CA PRO A 117 -8.79 8.83 28.48
C PRO A 117 -8.22 9.85 27.47
N THR A 118 -7.06 10.42 27.78
CA THR A 118 -6.31 11.19 26.79
C THR A 118 -6.09 10.33 25.54
N PRO A 119 -6.36 10.85 24.32
CA PRO A 119 -6.17 10.09 23.10
C PRO A 119 -4.72 9.67 22.91
N LEU A 120 -4.51 8.44 22.44
CA LEU A 120 -3.18 7.96 22.08
C LEU A 120 -2.68 8.68 20.83
N ARG A 121 -1.52 9.31 20.91
CA ARG A 121 -0.91 10.07 19.82
C ARG A 121 0.00 9.15 19.02
N ILE A 122 -0.38 8.88 17.77
CA ILE A 122 0.35 7.96 16.88
C ILE A 122 0.98 8.75 15.75
N LEU A 123 2.23 8.45 15.42
CA LEU A 123 2.91 8.95 14.23
C LEU A 123 3.28 7.80 13.29
N ASP A 124 2.85 7.90 12.04
CA ASP A 124 3.32 7.05 10.92
C ASP A 124 4.37 7.81 10.09
N VAL A 125 5.60 7.29 10.00
CA VAL A 125 6.70 7.91 9.25
C VAL A 125 6.93 7.16 7.94
N GLY A 126 6.87 7.87 6.81
CA GLY A 126 6.90 7.28 5.47
C GLY A 126 5.55 6.66 5.10
N THR A 127 4.46 7.42 5.30
CA THR A 127 3.09 6.88 5.23
C THR A 127 2.69 6.33 3.85
N GLY A 128 3.34 6.78 2.78
CA GLY A 128 3.06 6.32 1.42
C GLY A 128 1.60 6.54 1.03
N SER A 129 0.88 5.46 0.76
CA SER A 129 -0.56 5.48 0.45
C SER A 129 -1.46 5.80 1.65
N GLY A 130 -0.89 5.97 2.84
CA GLY A 130 -1.62 6.17 4.10
C GLY A 130 -2.05 4.87 4.78
N CYS A 131 -1.70 3.70 4.24
CA CYS A 131 -2.27 2.42 4.65
C CYS A 131 -2.12 2.12 6.15
N ILE A 132 -0.98 2.41 6.77
CA ILE A 132 -0.77 2.23 8.21
C ILE A 132 -1.57 3.29 9.00
N ALA A 133 -1.30 4.58 8.76
CA ALA A 133 -1.95 5.67 9.49
C ALA A 133 -3.49 5.60 9.46
N ILE A 134 -4.06 5.33 8.29
CA ILE A 134 -5.51 5.24 8.10
C ILE A 134 -6.08 4.02 8.82
N THR A 135 -5.41 2.86 8.72
CA THR A 135 -5.84 1.65 9.42
C THR A 135 -5.84 1.87 10.93
N LEU A 136 -4.77 2.42 11.50
CA LEU A 136 -4.69 2.72 12.93
C LEU A 136 -5.73 3.77 13.36
N SER A 137 -6.00 4.78 12.52
CA SER A 137 -7.06 5.77 12.80
C SER A 137 -8.46 5.16 12.83
N LEU A 138 -8.72 4.11 12.07
CA LEU A 138 -10.05 3.50 11.96
C LEU A 138 -10.26 2.36 12.95
N ASP A 139 -9.20 1.59 13.26
CA ASP A 139 -9.30 0.37 14.06
C ASP A 139 -8.98 0.58 15.54
N MET A 140 -8.33 1.69 15.90
CA MET A 140 -8.04 2.01 17.29
C MET A 140 -9.06 3.00 17.87
N SER A 141 -9.49 2.72 19.10
CA SER A 141 -10.35 3.63 19.84
C SER A 141 -9.54 4.79 20.42
N ASN A 142 -10.08 6.00 20.33
CA ASN A 142 -9.55 7.20 21.00
C ASN A 142 -8.07 7.48 20.66
N THR A 143 -7.77 7.69 19.38
CA THR A 143 -6.43 8.03 18.90
C THR A 143 -6.40 9.35 18.14
N VAL A 144 -5.24 9.98 18.09
CA VAL A 144 -4.91 11.10 17.20
C VAL A 144 -3.73 10.68 16.35
N VAL A 145 -3.98 10.47 15.06
CA VAL A 145 -2.97 9.95 14.13
C VAL A 145 -2.40 11.07 13.29
N SER A 146 -1.07 11.19 13.27
CA SER A 146 -0.32 12.00 12.32
C SER A 146 0.47 11.10 11.37
N ALA A 147 0.71 11.59 10.17
CA ALA A 147 1.42 10.85 9.14
C ALA A 147 2.39 11.78 8.40
N TYR A 148 3.65 11.36 8.33
CA TYR A 148 4.72 12.08 7.65
C TYR A 148 5.14 11.35 6.39
N ASP A 149 5.38 12.10 5.32
CA ASP A 149 6.06 11.61 4.12
C ASP A 149 6.87 12.75 3.49
N ILE A 150 7.92 12.40 2.76
CA ILE A 150 8.70 13.38 1.99
C ILE A 150 8.08 13.63 0.61
N SER A 151 7.33 12.66 0.07
CA SER A 151 6.69 12.77 -1.24
C SER A 151 5.36 13.51 -1.15
N SER A 152 5.26 14.58 -1.96
CA SER A 152 4.00 15.31 -2.12
C SER A 152 2.92 14.46 -2.79
N GLU A 153 3.32 13.62 -3.76
CA GLU A 153 2.40 12.72 -4.47
C GLU A 153 1.83 11.66 -3.53
N ALA A 154 2.66 11.09 -2.67
CA ALA A 154 2.23 10.13 -1.65
C ALA A 154 1.19 10.74 -0.71
N LEU A 155 1.45 11.94 -0.19
CA LEU A 155 0.51 12.62 0.71
C LEU A 155 -0.82 12.99 0.04
N LEU A 156 -0.84 13.26 -1.27
CA LEU A 156 -2.10 13.46 -1.99
C LEU A 156 -2.93 12.17 -2.03
N ILE A 157 -2.29 11.05 -2.41
CA ILE A 157 -2.93 9.72 -2.44
C ILE A 157 -3.42 9.31 -1.05
N ALA A 158 -2.60 9.53 -0.01
CA ALA A 158 -2.96 9.23 1.37
C ALA A 158 -4.16 10.05 1.86
N ARG A 159 -4.22 11.35 1.51
CA ARG A 159 -5.38 12.19 1.83
C ARG A 159 -6.65 11.72 1.12
N ASP A 160 -6.55 11.38 -0.16
CA ASP A 160 -7.70 10.86 -0.92
C ASP A 160 -8.20 9.54 -0.32
N ASN A 161 -7.29 8.65 0.10
CA ASN A 161 -7.64 7.42 0.82
C ASN A 161 -8.32 7.71 2.15
N ALA A 162 -7.80 8.66 2.95
CA ALA A 162 -8.39 9.02 4.23
C ALA A 162 -9.81 9.57 4.05
N ILE A 163 -10.04 10.44 3.07
CA ILE A 163 -11.36 10.97 2.73
C ILE A 163 -12.31 9.84 2.32
N ARG A 164 -11.87 8.96 1.40
CA ARG A 164 -12.68 7.84 0.89
C ARG A 164 -13.08 6.86 1.98
N LEU A 165 -12.18 6.59 2.93
CA LEU A 165 -12.37 5.62 4.01
C LEU A 165 -12.95 6.25 5.29
N GLY A 166 -13.12 7.57 5.33
CA GLY A 166 -13.66 8.28 6.49
C GLY A 166 -12.69 8.36 7.68
N ALA A 167 -11.38 8.28 7.43
CA ALA A 167 -10.35 8.35 8.47
C ALA A 167 -9.90 9.79 8.73
N THR A 168 -9.51 10.09 9.98
CA THR A 168 -9.01 11.40 10.37
C THR A 168 -7.52 11.30 10.69
N VAL A 169 -6.68 11.73 9.75
CA VAL A 169 -5.23 11.68 9.87
C VAL A 169 -4.63 13.05 9.54
N ASN A 170 -3.69 13.51 10.38
CA ASN A 170 -2.95 14.75 10.16
C ASN A 170 -1.71 14.50 9.28
N PHE A 171 -1.86 14.75 7.97
CA PHE A 171 -0.79 14.54 6.98
C PHE A 171 0.13 15.75 6.84
N GLN A 172 1.44 15.56 7.05
CA GLN A 172 2.46 16.61 6.91
C GLN A 172 3.62 16.16 6.04
N MET A 173 4.18 17.09 5.27
CA MET A 173 5.38 16.83 4.48
C MET A 173 6.62 17.02 5.35
N LYS A 174 7.33 15.92 5.65
CA LYS A 174 8.55 15.91 6.45
C LYS A 174 9.52 14.84 5.97
N ASP A 175 10.81 15.14 6.06
CA ASP A 175 11.88 14.17 5.82
C ASP A 175 12.14 13.38 7.12
N ALA A 176 12.03 12.05 7.05
CA ALA A 176 12.30 11.14 8.16
C ALA A 176 13.74 11.26 8.71
N LEU A 177 14.68 11.75 7.90
CA LEU A 177 16.09 11.93 8.28
C LEU A 177 16.37 13.30 8.90
N GLN A 178 15.40 14.21 8.87
CA GLN A 178 15.53 15.58 9.37
C GLN A 178 14.37 15.96 10.29
N LEU A 179 13.83 14.97 11.01
CA LEU A 179 12.75 15.21 11.97
C LEU A 179 13.26 16.09 13.12
N VAL A 180 12.55 17.18 13.36
CA VAL A 180 12.81 18.09 14.49
C VAL A 180 11.74 17.84 15.56
N PRO A 181 12.12 17.63 16.83
CA PRO A 181 11.15 17.44 17.90
C PRO A 181 10.19 18.63 18.00
N THR A 182 8.91 18.30 18.16
CA THR A 182 7.84 19.26 18.41
C THR A 182 7.57 19.36 19.91
N SER A 183 6.84 20.39 20.35
CA SER A 183 6.33 20.45 21.73
C SER A 183 5.33 19.32 22.04
N GLU A 184 4.77 18.72 21.00
CA GLU A 184 3.88 17.58 21.12
C GLU A 184 4.67 16.27 21.02
N MET A 185 4.47 15.40 22.01
CA MET A 185 5.08 14.08 22.02
C MET A 185 4.16 13.01 21.41
N PHE A 186 4.74 11.93 20.89
CA PHE A 186 4.01 10.78 20.36
C PHE A 186 4.12 9.57 21.29
N ASP A 187 3.00 8.91 21.58
CA ASP A 187 2.98 7.70 22.39
C ASP A 187 3.44 6.47 21.59
N VAL A 188 3.19 6.47 20.28
CA VAL A 188 3.57 5.42 19.34
C VAL A 188 4.12 6.04 18.07
N ILE A 189 5.32 5.61 17.65
CA ILE A 189 5.89 5.92 16.34
C ILE A 189 6.01 4.61 15.56
N VAL A 190 5.39 4.56 14.38
CA VAL A 190 5.38 3.42 13.48
C VAL A 190 5.97 3.83 12.14
N SER A 191 6.59 2.89 11.44
CA SER A 191 7.15 3.15 10.11
C SER A 191 7.40 1.84 9.39
N ASN A 192 7.17 1.85 8.08
CA ASN A 192 7.74 0.88 7.15
C ASN A 192 8.70 1.63 6.20
N PRO A 193 9.91 1.99 6.67
CA PRO A 193 10.80 2.85 5.90
C PRO A 193 11.49 2.06 4.79
N PRO A 194 12.13 2.73 3.81
CA PRO A 194 13.01 2.07 2.85
C PRO A 194 14.17 1.37 3.57
N TYR A 195 14.48 0.13 3.17
CA TYR A 195 15.52 -0.68 3.81
C TYR A 195 16.38 -1.49 2.84
N ILE A 196 16.06 -1.48 1.54
CA ILE A 196 16.76 -2.29 0.54
C ILE A 196 18.03 -1.56 0.09
N CYS A 197 19.19 -2.20 0.17
CA CYS A 197 20.42 -1.59 -0.32
C CYS A 197 20.44 -1.49 -1.85
N GLU A 198 21.09 -0.47 -2.38
CA GLU A 198 21.27 -0.27 -3.83
C GLU A 198 21.89 -1.49 -4.55
N ASN A 199 22.79 -2.23 -3.89
CA ASN A 199 23.37 -3.45 -4.46
C ASN A 199 22.39 -4.64 -4.53
N GLU A 200 21.33 -4.64 -3.73
CA GLU A 200 20.28 -5.67 -3.75
C GLU A 200 19.28 -5.48 -4.91
N ARG A 201 19.38 -4.36 -5.65
CA ARG A 201 18.59 -4.10 -6.85
C ARG A 201 18.63 -5.25 -7.87
N VAL A 202 19.74 -5.98 -7.94
CA VAL A 202 19.93 -7.10 -8.89
C VAL A 202 19.02 -8.29 -8.61
N ASP A 203 18.57 -8.44 -7.35
CA ASP A 203 17.72 -9.56 -6.91
C ASP A 203 16.23 -9.20 -6.94
N MET A 204 15.90 -7.95 -7.28
CA MET A 204 14.52 -7.46 -7.30
C MET A 204 13.84 -7.71 -8.64
N LEU A 205 12.53 -7.94 -8.58
CA LEU A 205 11.72 -8.16 -9.77
C LEU A 205 11.63 -6.89 -10.63
N PRO A 206 11.66 -7.00 -11.97
CA PRO A 206 11.61 -5.83 -12.86
C PRO A 206 10.37 -4.95 -12.70
N ASN A 207 9.20 -5.55 -12.38
CA ASN A 207 7.96 -4.80 -12.15
C ASN A 207 8.07 -3.85 -10.94
N VAL A 208 8.78 -4.25 -9.88
CA VAL A 208 9.04 -3.38 -8.73
C VAL A 208 9.99 -2.26 -9.12
N LEU A 209 11.13 -2.61 -9.74
CA LEU A 209 12.17 -1.64 -10.12
C LEU A 209 11.69 -0.58 -11.12
N ASN A 210 10.83 -0.97 -12.06
CA ASN A 210 10.43 -0.10 -13.16
C ASN A 210 9.25 0.81 -12.81
N TYR A 211 8.44 0.46 -11.80
CA TYR A 211 7.18 1.15 -11.53
C TYR A 211 7.03 1.67 -10.11
N GLU A 212 7.66 1.04 -9.10
CA GLU A 212 7.57 1.52 -7.72
C GLU A 212 8.62 2.60 -7.46
N PRO A 213 8.31 3.61 -6.62
CA PRO A 213 9.19 4.75 -6.44
C PRO A 213 10.48 4.33 -5.71
N SER A 214 11.64 4.57 -6.33
CA SER A 214 12.95 4.21 -5.75
C SER A 214 13.19 4.77 -4.35
N ILE A 215 12.66 5.96 -4.05
CA ILE A 215 12.75 6.60 -2.72
C ILE A 215 12.02 5.80 -1.63
N ALA A 216 11.03 4.99 -1.98
CA ALA A 216 10.31 4.11 -1.05
C ALA A 216 10.97 2.73 -0.87
N LEU A 217 12.00 2.42 -1.67
CA LEU A 217 12.65 1.10 -1.68
C LEU A 217 14.07 1.17 -1.13
N PHE A 218 14.86 2.13 -1.62
CA PHE A 218 16.32 2.04 -1.52
C PHE A 218 16.95 2.91 -0.43
N VAL A 219 18.04 2.37 0.14
CA VAL A 219 18.99 3.04 1.02
C VAL A 219 20.42 2.90 0.47
N PRO A 220 21.34 3.84 0.78
CA PRO A 220 22.74 3.70 0.41
C PRO A 220 23.37 2.44 1.03
N ASN A 221 24.20 1.73 0.25
CA ASN A 221 24.89 0.50 0.70
C ASN A 221 25.73 0.69 1.97
N ASN A 222 26.28 1.89 2.17
CA ASN A 222 27.11 2.21 3.32
C ASN A 222 26.30 2.67 4.54
N ASP A 223 24.99 2.83 4.42
CA ASP A 223 24.13 3.22 5.53
C ASP A 223 22.71 2.59 5.46
N PRO A 224 22.61 1.25 5.57
CA PRO A 224 21.35 0.53 5.45
C PRO A 224 20.36 0.86 6.57
N LEU A 225 20.87 1.27 7.74
CA LEU A 225 20.06 1.50 8.93
C LEU A 225 19.67 2.97 9.15
N ARG A 226 19.90 3.84 8.15
CA ARG A 226 19.77 5.30 8.31
C ARG A 226 18.40 5.75 8.84
N PHE A 227 17.32 5.18 8.31
CA PHE A 227 15.96 5.55 8.72
C PHE A 227 15.63 5.01 10.11
N TYR A 228 16.02 3.77 10.41
CA TYR A 228 15.83 3.18 11.73
C TYR A 228 16.53 4.01 12.82
N ARG A 229 17.78 4.45 12.58
CA ARG A 229 18.49 5.32 13.53
C ARG A 229 17.81 6.66 13.69
N ALA A 230 17.49 7.35 12.59
CA ALA A 230 16.84 8.67 12.65
C ALA A 230 15.48 8.64 13.36
N ILE A 231 14.65 7.63 13.07
CA ILE A 231 13.33 7.46 13.69
C ILE A 231 13.47 7.09 15.17
N ALA A 232 14.41 6.22 15.53
CA ALA A 232 14.65 5.85 16.92
C ALA A 232 15.18 7.04 17.74
N GLU A 233 16.12 7.81 17.18
CA GLU A 233 16.63 9.04 17.82
C GLU A 233 15.50 10.06 18.01
N TYR A 234 14.64 10.25 17.01
CA TYR A 234 13.44 11.09 17.14
C TYR A 234 12.52 10.59 18.25
N GLY A 235 12.25 9.29 18.34
CA GLY A 235 11.42 8.70 19.40
C GLY A 235 11.98 8.79 20.82
N MET A 236 13.27 9.11 21.00
CA MET A 236 13.85 9.36 22.33
C MET A 236 13.68 10.81 22.80
N ILE A 237 13.41 11.74 21.88
CA ILE A 237 13.36 13.19 22.14
C ILE A 237 11.99 13.82 21.83
N ALA A 238 11.08 13.04 21.24
CA ALA A 238 9.72 13.39 20.89
C ALA A 238 8.70 12.66 21.75
#